data_AF-A0A3B8IVJ9-F1
#
_entry.id   AF-A0A3B8IVJ9-F1
#
_cell.length_a   1.000
_cell.length_b   1.000
_cell.length_c   1.000
_cell.angle_alpha   90.00
_cell.angle_beta   90.00
_cell.angle_gamma   90.00
#
_symmetry.space_group_name_H-M   'P 1'
#
loop_
_entity.id
_entity.type
_entity.pdbx_description
1 polymer ?
#
loop_
_entity_poly.entity_id
_entity_poly.type
_entity_poly.pdbx_seq_one_letter_code
_entity_poly.pdbx_strand_id
1 'polypeptide(L)' 'QGFGIMYQGRLVCFYSYESDLGNGWEDRRVYNDPEEIRQQALRMGANIIAFAFTQN' A
#
# COMPACT_ATOMS: atom_id res chain seq x y z
N GLN A 1 -8.02 -2.06 6.32
CA GLN A 1 -8.69 -0.78 5.92
C GLN A 1 -7.63 0.32 5.80
N GLY A 2 -7.95 1.47 5.19
CA GLY A 2 -7.00 2.58 5.05
C GLY A 2 -7.58 3.89 5.59
N PHE A 3 -6.78 4.62 6.36
CA PHE A 3 -7.10 5.96 6.83
C PHE A 3 -6.10 6.97 6.27
N GLY A 4 -6.51 8.23 6.20
CA GLY A 4 -5.70 9.29 5.61
C GLY A 4 -5.83 10.61 6.33
N ILE A 5 -4.71 11.32 6.46
CA ILE A 5 -4.72 12.74 6.82
C ILE A 5 -4.76 13.55 5.52
N MET A 6 -5.78 14.38 5.39
CA MET A 6 -5.94 15.30 4.26
C MET A 6 -5.46 16.70 4.65
N TYR A 7 -4.62 17.30 3.82
CA TYR A 7 -4.19 18.68 3.94
C TYR A 7 -4.42 19.40 2.61
N GLN A 8 -5.21 20.47 2.63
CA GLN A 8 -5.56 21.25 1.43
C GLN A 8 -6.08 20.39 0.27
N GLY A 9 -6.90 19.37 0.57
CA GLY A 9 -7.45 18.45 -0.44
C GLY A 9 -6.49 17.36 -0.93
N ARG A 10 -5.24 17.34 -0.47
CA ARG A 10 -4.26 16.29 -0.78
C ARG A 10 -4.06 15.34 0.41
N LEU A 11 -4.01 14.03 0.13
CA LEU A 11 -3.61 13.03 1.11
C LEU A 11 -2.11 13.18 1.40
N VAL A 12 -1.75 13.44 2.67
CA VAL A 12 -0.35 13.67 3.08
C VAL A 12 0.21 12.59 4.00
N CYS A 13 -0.67 11.80 4.64
CA CYS A 13 -0.29 10.63 5.42
C CYS A 13 -1.33 9.55 5.17
N PHE A 14 -0.88 8.33 4.85
CA PHE A 14 -1.73 7.17 4.69
C PHE A 14 -1.38 6.15 5.77
N TYR A 15 -2.39 5.69 6.51
CA TYR A 15 -2.26 4.68 7.55
C TYR A 15 -3.04 3.42 7.16
N SER A 16 -2.30 2.34 6.89
CA SER A 16 -2.86 1.02 6.62
C SER A 16 -3.25 0.32 7.92
N TYR A 17 -4.52 0.45 8.31
CA TYR A 17 -5.06 -0.15 9.52
C TYR A 17 -5.37 -1.63 9.29
N GLU A 18 -4.77 -2.49 10.12
CA GLU A 18 -4.93 -3.96 10.06
C GLU A 18 -4.74 -4.51 8.63
N SER A 19 -3.79 -3.93 7.90
CA SER A 19 -3.48 -4.32 6.53
C SER A 19 -1.97 -4.19 6.36
N ASP A 20 -1.26 -5.26 6.70
CA ASP A 20 0.18 -5.32 6.56
C ASP A 20 0.54 -5.53 5.08
N LEU A 21 0.95 -4.44 4.43
CA LEU A 21 1.41 -4.48 3.05
C LEU A 21 2.81 -5.10 2.94
N GLY A 22 3.59 -5.07 4.03
CA GLY A 22 4.97 -5.55 4.07
C GLY A 22 5.07 -7.03 3.72
N ASN A 23 4.17 -7.87 4.26
CA ASN A 23 4.13 -9.31 3.96
C ASN A 23 4.09 -9.60 2.45
N GLY A 24 3.34 -8.79 1.70
CA GLY A 24 3.22 -8.94 0.25
C GLY A 24 4.37 -8.33 -0.55
N TRP A 25 5.15 -7.43 0.04
CA TRP A 25 6.28 -6.74 -0.63
C TRP A 25 7.60 -7.48 -0.45
N GLU A 26 7.73 -8.23 0.64
CA GLU A 26 8.88 -9.06 0.92
C GLU A 26 9.01 -10.26 -0.05
N ASP A 27 10.16 -10.92 0.01
CA ASP A 27 10.38 -12.16 -0.73
C ASP A 27 9.37 -13.23 -0.31
N ARG A 28 8.80 -13.94 -1.29
CA ARG A 28 7.79 -14.99 -1.08
C ARG A 28 8.26 -16.12 -0.15
N ARG A 29 9.57 -16.28 0.05
CA ARG A 29 10.13 -17.27 0.98
C ARG A 29 9.97 -16.86 2.45
N VAL A 30 9.73 -15.57 2.73
CA VAL A 30 9.52 -15.06 4.10
C VAL A 30 8.07 -15.28 4.52
N TYR A 31 7.12 -14.92 3.64
CA TYR A 31 5.69 -15.07 3.88
C TYR A 31 5.04 -15.88 2.75
N ASN A 32 4.36 -16.97 3.12
CA ASN A 32 3.70 -17.86 2.16
C ASN A 32 2.24 -17.46 1.93
N ASP A 33 1.99 -16.18 1.71
CA ASP A 33 0.65 -15.67 1.38
C ASP A 33 0.22 -16.14 -0.02
N PRO A 34 -1.09 -16.32 -0.27
CA PRO A 34 -1.60 -16.60 -1.60
C PRO A 34 -1.16 -15.53 -2.60
N GLU A 35 -0.86 -15.93 -3.85
CA GLU A 35 -0.33 -15.02 -4.87
C GLU A 35 -1.31 -13.85 -5.13
N GLU A 36 -2.61 -14.11 -5.08
CA GLU A 36 -3.64 -13.08 -5.27
C GLU A 36 -3.56 -11.99 -4.20
N ILE A 37 -3.28 -12.35 -2.95
CA ILE A 37 -3.14 -11.40 -1.84
C ILE A 37 -1.82 -10.62 -1.99
N ARG A 38 -0.74 -11.30 -2.37
CA ARG A 38 0.55 -10.66 -2.67
C ARG A 38 0.43 -9.62 -3.78
N GLN A 39 -0.25 -9.96 -4.87
CA GLN A 39 -0.49 -9.04 -5.99
C GLN A 39 -1.33 -7.82 -5.56
N GLN A 40 -2.31 -8.00 -4.69
CA GLN A 40 -3.09 -6.89 -4.13
C GLN A 40 -2.22 -5.94 -3.29
N ALA A 41 -1.37 -6.49 -2.42
CA ALA A 41 -0.45 -5.70 -1.60
C ALA A 41 0.55 -4.91 -2.47
N LEU A 42 1.16 -5.56 -3.47
CA LEU A 42 2.09 -4.92 -4.41
C LEU A 42 1.40 -3.81 -5.22
N ARG A 43 0.19 -4.06 -5.73
CA ARG A 43 -0.59 -3.06 -6.46
C ARG A 43 -0.92 -1.85 -5.58
N MET A 44 -1.29 -2.07 -4.32
CA MET A 44 -1.55 -0.99 -3.39
C MET A 44 -0.29 -0.15 -3.11
N GLY A 45 0.86 -0.78 -2.93
CA GLY A 45 2.15 -0.10 -2.81
C GLY A 45 2.50 0.75 -4.03
N ALA A 46 2.38 0.16 -5.22
CA ALA A 46 2.61 0.88 -6.47
C ALA A 46 1.68 2.09 -6.61
N ASN A 47 0.40 1.96 -6.23
CA ASN A 47 -0.56 3.07 -6.25
C ASN A 47 -0.18 4.19 -5.27
N ILE A 48 0.27 3.85 -4.05
CA ILE A 48 0.69 4.85 -3.05
C ILE A 48 1.91 5.63 -3.56
N ILE A 49 2.91 4.93 -4.11
CA ILE A 49 4.09 5.54 -4.72
C ILE A 49 3.67 6.41 -5.90
N ALA A 50 2.86 5.89 -6.82
CA ALA A 50 2.35 6.65 -7.96
C ALA A 50 1.64 7.94 -7.50
N PHE A 51 0.73 7.86 -6.52
CA PHE A 51 0.05 9.03 -5.97
C PHE A 51 1.02 10.03 -5.33
N ALA A 52 2.02 9.55 -4.58
CA ALA A 52 2.99 10.41 -3.92
C ALA A 52 3.85 11.20 -4.92
N PHE A 53 4.27 10.55 -6.02
CA PHE A 53 5.23 11.08 -6.98
C PHE A 53 4.65 11.63 -8.28
N THR A 54 3.35 11.43 -8.54
CA THR A 54 2.67 12.01 -9.71
C THR A 54 1.73 13.14 -9.28
N GLN A 55 1.65 14.18 -10.12
CA GLN A 55 0.68 15.26 -10.00
C GLN A 55 -0.24 15.15 -11.23
N ASN A 56 -1.38 14.49 -11.07
CA ASN A 56 -2.49 14.63 -12.01
C ASN A 56 -3.52 15.57 -11.41
#